data_AF-A0A7X8ESX9-F1
#
_entry.id   AF-A0A7X8ESX9-F1
#
_cell.length_a   1.000
_cell.length_b   1.000
_cell.length_c   1.000
_cell.angle_alpha   90.00
_cell.angle_beta   90.00
_cell.angle_gamma   90.00
#
_symmetry.space_group_name_H-M   'P 1'
#
loop_
_entity.id
_entity.type
_entity.pdbx_description
1 polymer ?
#
loop_
_entity_poly.entity_id
_entity_poly.type
_entity_poly.pdbx_seq_one_letter_code
_entity_poly.pdbx_strand_id
1 'polypeptide(L)'
;LNMKKTALAQSKHISLLQLFEKDFIKIYHHMIPSCKKDLLALVPTMFHKWYTTSLLQETVLTPANIISFDIQKKGEPQTVYAYTIAVNKNHTAAPKFSYRLLSYSLQQHPLLMDLQKLVEYCTPDISVDEDGFFFEEDKNNLLPLLSQQDTFYLEYLMLLAWELQLIQELPSLYINKIQSTPKGHTFFEGDTKKILLEAIDAGLSITADKFNLFMHMEEEFLTADTFRTYLSTGKDIDHIFIDLYSYVNVDIETVWNHSATQNVSKEESSILSSLFFLSIVLDKWFLIPFGTYFRIIQPLHCTPYRFVRTINNLANMLVVQSDVSMELFTPCTYYDLSPLGEALYANAAKQKNIQELPASLTFTDIMAALSYNLNTQAIEENITSSLAQHMIYTFKIKFAQDKRYWRTMEISSAISLAEMCRDISAAFSIDSAEDYTVIVKDKNNFPVIYRPAHSKKSVNKAEQTLLENLHLKEKDIITFIPSNDRNSSLMLELISISFSNPHVIYPRIIKQSKWISKEDMTDDLF
;
A
#
# COMPACT_ATOMS: atom_id res chain seq x y z
N LEU A 1 -4.91 25.96 -18.66
CA LEU A 1 -5.77 26.72 -17.70
C LEU A 1 -5.08 27.98 -17.16
N ASN A 2 -5.75 29.15 -17.20
CA ASN A 2 -5.29 30.42 -16.59
C ASN A 2 -5.29 30.29 -15.04
N MET A 3 -4.25 30.77 -14.34
CA MET A 3 -4.06 30.61 -12.87
C MET A 3 -5.30 30.92 -12.02
N LYS A 4 -6.10 31.93 -12.42
CA LYS A 4 -7.36 32.30 -11.73
C LYS A 4 -8.44 31.20 -11.80
N LYS A 5 -8.52 30.44 -12.90
CA LYS A 5 -9.47 29.33 -13.05
C LYS A 5 -9.04 28.11 -12.22
N THR A 6 -7.74 27.86 -12.11
CA THR A 6 -7.17 26.79 -11.28
C THR A 6 -7.47 27.02 -9.80
N ALA A 7 -7.25 28.25 -9.30
CA ALA A 7 -7.55 28.61 -7.92
C ALA A 7 -9.05 28.49 -7.58
N LEU A 8 -9.93 28.86 -8.52
CA LEU A 8 -11.38 28.72 -8.34
C LEU A 8 -11.82 27.25 -8.30
N ALA A 9 -11.30 26.41 -9.21
CA ALA A 9 -11.56 24.96 -9.19
C ALA A 9 -11.06 24.30 -7.88
N GLN A 10 -9.87 24.69 -7.42
CA GLN A 10 -9.32 24.24 -6.14
C GLN A 10 -10.21 24.61 -4.95
N SER A 11 -10.72 25.85 -4.90
CA SER A 11 -11.63 26.27 -3.83
C SER A 11 -12.94 25.47 -3.79
N LYS A 12 -13.40 24.97 -4.95
CA LYS A 12 -14.63 24.19 -5.06
C LYS A 12 -14.43 22.72 -4.66
N HIS A 13 -13.34 22.10 -5.08
CA HIS A 13 -13.07 20.69 -4.82
C HIS A 13 -12.50 20.43 -3.42
N ILE A 14 -12.11 21.47 -2.68
CA ILE A 14 -11.44 21.32 -1.39
C ILE A 14 -12.26 20.51 -0.38
N SER A 15 -13.59 20.64 -0.38
CA SER A 15 -14.47 19.90 0.53
C SER A 15 -14.45 18.40 0.28
N LEU A 16 -14.29 17.98 -0.98
CA LEU A 16 -14.13 16.58 -1.36
C LEU A 16 -12.76 16.06 -0.95
N LEU A 17 -11.70 16.82 -1.20
CA LEU A 17 -10.31 16.44 -0.87
C LEU A 17 -10.09 16.35 0.65
N GLN A 18 -10.75 17.21 1.43
CA GLN A 18 -10.69 17.21 2.90
C GLN A 18 -11.25 15.95 3.56
N LEU A 19 -12.04 15.13 2.84
CA LEU A 19 -12.48 13.83 3.34
C LEU A 19 -11.28 12.92 3.64
N PHE A 20 -10.29 12.89 2.75
CA PHE A 20 -9.06 12.12 2.96
C PHE A 20 -8.32 12.58 4.23
N GLU A 21 -8.14 13.89 4.41
CA GLU A 21 -7.44 14.42 5.60
C GLU A 21 -8.15 14.05 6.87
N LYS A 22 -9.48 14.23 6.91
CA LYS A 22 -10.30 13.97 8.07
C LYS A 22 -10.14 12.51 8.51
N ASP A 23 -10.28 11.57 7.58
CA ASP A 23 -10.24 10.14 7.89
C ASP A 23 -8.81 9.68 8.20
N PHE A 24 -7.81 10.19 7.48
CA PHE A 24 -6.40 9.90 7.78
C PHE A 24 -5.99 10.41 9.17
N ILE A 25 -6.24 11.69 9.48
CA ILE A 25 -5.87 12.33 10.75
C ILE A 25 -6.57 11.64 11.93
N LYS A 26 -7.85 11.27 11.76
CA LYS A 26 -8.66 10.57 12.77
C LYS A 26 -7.93 9.32 13.29
N ILE A 27 -7.23 8.59 12.44
CA ILE A 27 -6.51 7.36 12.81
C ILE A 27 -5.04 7.65 13.16
N TYR A 28 -4.38 8.50 12.37
CA TYR A 28 -2.97 8.84 12.51
C TYR A 28 -2.59 9.29 13.94
N HIS A 29 -3.46 10.03 14.62
CA HIS A 29 -3.19 10.48 16.00
C HIS A 29 -2.99 9.32 16.98
N HIS A 30 -3.64 8.17 16.75
CA HIS A 30 -3.58 6.97 17.59
C HIS A 30 -2.46 5.99 17.23
N MET A 31 -1.71 6.27 16.16
CA MET A 31 -0.56 5.46 15.75
C MET A 31 0.65 5.69 16.64
N ILE A 32 1.57 4.73 16.63
CA ILE A 32 2.75 4.73 17.50
C ILE A 32 3.73 5.83 17.05
N PRO A 33 4.31 6.64 17.96
CA PRO A 33 5.17 7.76 17.58
C PRO A 33 6.35 7.40 16.66
N SER A 34 6.92 6.21 16.78
CA SER A 34 8.06 5.77 15.97
C SER A 34 7.76 5.64 14.49
N CYS A 35 6.53 5.23 14.11
CA CYS A 35 6.15 5.04 12.71
C CYS A 35 5.50 6.29 12.06
N LYS A 36 5.19 7.32 12.86
CA LYS A 36 4.41 8.49 12.39
C LYS A 36 5.10 9.24 11.25
N LYS A 37 6.42 9.43 11.33
CA LYS A 37 7.19 10.12 10.28
C LYS A 37 7.08 9.38 8.94
N ASP A 38 7.24 8.06 8.98
CA ASP A 38 7.27 7.22 7.79
C ASP A 38 5.86 7.04 7.21
N LEU A 39 4.82 6.93 8.07
CA LEU A 39 3.42 6.99 7.64
C LEU A 39 3.11 8.28 6.85
N LEU A 40 3.64 9.43 7.28
CA LEU A 40 3.47 10.68 6.53
C LEU A 40 4.19 10.68 5.18
N ALA A 41 5.28 9.91 5.04
CA ALA A 41 5.96 9.74 3.76
C ALA A 41 5.12 8.92 2.76
N LEU A 42 4.27 8.01 3.24
CA LEU A 42 3.39 7.17 2.40
C LEU A 42 2.07 7.86 2.01
N VAL A 43 1.78 9.04 2.55
CA VAL A 43 0.52 9.77 2.28
C VAL A 43 0.25 9.99 0.80
N PRO A 44 1.23 10.42 -0.02
CA PRO A 44 1.01 10.61 -1.45
C PRO A 44 0.50 9.33 -2.13
N THR A 45 1.12 8.18 -1.87
CA THR A 45 0.70 6.89 -2.42
C THR A 45 -0.70 6.49 -1.96
N MET A 46 -0.97 6.59 -0.65
CA MET A 46 -2.31 6.33 -0.08
C MET A 46 -3.37 7.25 -0.69
N PHE A 47 -3.04 8.52 -0.89
CA PHE A 47 -3.94 9.49 -1.49
C PHE A 47 -4.28 9.11 -2.94
N HIS A 48 -3.31 8.69 -3.76
CA HIS A 48 -3.58 8.27 -5.13
C HIS A 48 -4.54 7.07 -5.20
N LYS A 49 -4.33 6.08 -4.32
CA LYS A 49 -5.22 4.93 -4.17
C LYS A 49 -6.63 5.35 -3.75
N TRP A 50 -6.75 6.15 -2.68
CA TRP A 50 -8.03 6.71 -2.26
C TRP A 50 -8.71 7.55 -3.36
N TYR A 51 -7.94 8.35 -4.10
CA TYR A 51 -8.42 9.28 -5.12
C TYR A 51 -9.10 8.55 -6.30
N THR A 52 -8.71 7.32 -6.56
CA THR A 52 -9.29 6.43 -7.59
C THR A 52 -10.23 5.37 -7.01
N THR A 53 -10.48 5.42 -5.70
CA THR A 53 -11.37 4.50 -4.99
C THR A 53 -12.77 5.10 -4.84
N SER A 54 -13.79 4.25 -4.96
CA SER A 54 -15.19 4.64 -4.77
C SER A 54 -15.44 5.17 -3.35
N LEU A 55 -16.17 6.27 -3.24
CA LEU A 55 -16.59 6.80 -1.93
C LEU A 55 -17.78 6.03 -1.35
N LEU A 56 -18.52 5.35 -2.21
CA LEU A 56 -19.66 4.50 -1.87
C LEU A 56 -19.49 3.15 -2.55
N GLN A 57 -19.86 2.08 -1.84
CA GLN A 57 -19.68 0.70 -2.29
C GLN A 57 -20.41 0.44 -3.62
N GLU A 58 -19.75 -0.27 -4.54
CA GLU A 58 -20.24 -0.59 -5.89
C GLU A 58 -20.66 0.63 -6.73
N THR A 59 -19.93 1.75 -6.62
CA THR A 59 -20.19 2.95 -7.43
C THR A 59 -18.95 3.43 -8.18
N VAL A 60 -19.18 4.19 -9.26
CA VAL A 60 -18.12 4.90 -10.01
C VAL A 60 -17.77 6.27 -9.41
N LEU A 61 -18.30 6.59 -8.23
CA LEU A 61 -18.15 7.88 -7.56
C LEU A 61 -16.81 7.96 -6.82
N THR A 62 -15.73 7.97 -7.58
CA THR A 62 -14.37 8.21 -7.07
C THR A 62 -14.09 9.72 -7.03
N PRO A 63 -13.20 10.21 -6.13
CA PRO A 63 -12.77 11.60 -6.16
C PRO A 63 -12.25 12.04 -7.53
N ALA A 64 -11.45 11.19 -8.19
CA ALA A 64 -10.93 11.41 -9.54
C ALA A 64 -12.05 11.59 -10.56
N ASN A 65 -13.04 10.70 -10.57
CA ASN A 65 -14.12 10.74 -11.56
C ASN A 65 -15.04 11.95 -11.36
N ILE A 66 -15.38 12.29 -10.10
CA ILE A 66 -16.20 13.46 -9.75
C ILE A 66 -15.52 14.76 -10.21
N ILE A 67 -14.22 14.89 -9.92
CA ILE A 67 -13.44 16.07 -10.27
C ILE A 67 -13.24 16.15 -11.79
N SER A 68 -12.93 15.03 -12.43
CA SER A 68 -12.80 14.94 -13.88
C SER A 68 -14.08 15.40 -14.56
N PHE A 69 -15.24 14.90 -14.11
CA PHE A 69 -16.56 15.31 -14.62
C PHE A 69 -16.85 16.80 -14.44
N ASP A 70 -16.50 17.40 -13.30
CA ASP A 70 -16.73 18.84 -13.08
C ASP A 70 -15.82 19.71 -13.97
N ILE A 71 -14.56 19.31 -14.13
CA ILE A 71 -13.55 20.07 -14.89
C ILE A 71 -13.73 19.88 -16.39
N GLN A 72 -13.97 18.65 -16.86
CA GLN A 72 -14.09 18.32 -18.29
C GLN A 72 -15.28 19.01 -18.95
N LYS A 73 -16.39 19.26 -18.23
CA LYS A 73 -17.51 20.12 -18.71
C LYS A 73 -17.04 21.51 -19.18
N LYS A 74 -15.87 21.97 -18.73
CA LYS A 74 -15.30 23.30 -19.01
C LYS A 74 -13.85 23.25 -19.54
N GLY A 75 -13.32 22.05 -19.75
CA GLY A 75 -11.91 21.78 -19.99
C GLY A 75 -11.53 21.83 -21.47
N GLU A 76 -10.22 21.74 -21.72
CA GLU A 76 -9.69 21.52 -23.07
C GLU A 76 -9.84 20.04 -23.44
N PRO A 77 -10.21 19.71 -24.69
CA PRO A 77 -10.28 18.32 -25.14
C PRO A 77 -8.89 17.66 -25.05
N GLN A 78 -8.84 16.38 -24.71
CA GLN A 78 -7.60 15.57 -24.60
C GLN A 78 -6.65 15.94 -23.44
N THR A 79 -7.08 16.81 -22.53
CA THR A 79 -6.32 17.16 -21.33
C THR A 79 -6.91 16.49 -20.10
N VAL A 80 -6.05 15.88 -19.28
CA VAL A 80 -6.43 15.28 -18.00
C VAL A 80 -6.02 16.20 -16.86
N TYR A 81 -6.92 16.40 -15.89
CA TYR A 81 -6.67 17.18 -14.69
C TYR A 81 -6.73 16.28 -13.48
N ALA A 82 -5.69 16.31 -12.63
CA ALA A 82 -5.62 15.47 -11.44
C ALA A 82 -4.98 16.21 -10.28
N TYR A 83 -5.45 15.91 -9.08
CA TYR A 83 -4.84 16.43 -7.86
C TYR A 83 -3.68 15.57 -7.39
N THR A 84 -2.65 16.23 -6.88
CA THR A 84 -1.60 15.62 -6.06
C THR A 84 -1.62 16.24 -4.67
N ILE A 85 -1.13 15.48 -3.69
CA ILE A 85 -1.02 15.90 -2.30
C ILE A 85 0.45 16.07 -1.93
N ALA A 86 0.72 17.08 -1.12
CA ALA A 86 2.01 17.28 -0.46
C ALA A 86 1.76 17.44 1.05
N VAL A 87 2.67 16.89 1.85
CA VAL A 87 2.57 16.88 3.32
C VAL A 87 3.73 17.66 3.92
N ASN A 88 3.41 18.69 4.70
CA ASN A 88 4.42 19.37 5.47
C ASN A 88 4.76 18.57 6.75
N LYS A 89 5.94 17.95 6.74
CA LYS A 89 6.45 17.07 7.80
C LYS A 89 6.98 17.84 9.03
N ASN A 90 7.14 19.17 8.96
CA ASN A 90 7.84 19.97 9.98
C ASN A 90 6.93 20.54 11.09
N HIS A 91 5.62 20.31 11.04
CA HIS A 91 4.69 20.85 12.05
C HIS A 91 4.58 19.95 13.28
N THR A 92 4.97 20.50 14.44
CA THR A 92 5.03 19.84 15.75
C THR A 92 3.68 19.48 16.38
N ALA A 93 2.54 19.84 15.77
CA ALA A 93 1.21 19.64 16.34
C ALA A 93 0.26 18.78 15.46
N ALA A 94 0.25 18.99 14.14
CA ALA A 94 -0.54 18.21 13.20
C ALA A 94 0.04 18.31 11.78
N PRO A 95 -0.01 17.22 10.98
CA PRO A 95 0.39 17.27 9.58
C PRO A 95 -0.51 18.26 8.82
N LYS A 96 0.11 19.07 7.95
CA LYS A 96 -0.63 19.95 7.03
C LYS A 96 -0.53 19.41 5.62
N PHE A 97 -1.69 19.29 4.98
CA PHE A 97 -1.82 18.82 3.61
C PHE A 97 -2.00 20.01 2.67
N SER A 98 -1.42 19.92 1.48
CA SER A 98 -1.61 20.89 0.41
C SER A 98 -1.89 20.16 -0.89
N TYR A 99 -2.89 20.63 -1.62
CA TYR A 99 -3.29 20.03 -2.89
C TYR A 99 -2.87 20.89 -4.07
N ARG A 100 -2.30 20.23 -5.09
CA ARG A 100 -1.94 20.87 -6.34
C ARG A 100 -2.75 20.23 -7.47
N LEU A 101 -3.40 21.07 -8.28
CA LEU A 101 -4.07 20.59 -9.49
C LEU A 101 -3.05 20.62 -10.64
N LEU A 102 -2.79 19.45 -11.21
CA LEU A 102 -1.91 19.26 -12.35
C LEU A 102 -2.72 19.09 -13.64
N SER A 103 -2.10 19.41 -14.76
CA SER A 103 -2.64 19.28 -16.11
C SER A 103 -1.70 18.37 -16.90
N TYR A 104 -2.27 17.37 -17.56
CA TYR A 104 -1.55 16.40 -18.40
C TYR A 104 -2.08 16.52 -19.82
N SER A 105 -1.22 16.89 -20.77
CA SER A 105 -1.55 16.99 -22.19
C SER A 105 -0.38 16.55 -23.07
N LEU A 106 -0.63 16.43 -24.37
CA LEU A 106 0.41 16.11 -25.36
C LEU A 106 1.46 17.23 -25.53
N GLN A 107 1.14 18.46 -25.12
CA GLN A 107 2.04 19.61 -25.22
C GLN A 107 2.86 19.80 -23.94
N GLN A 108 2.28 19.49 -22.79
CA GLN A 108 2.93 19.64 -21.49
C GLN A 108 2.53 18.48 -20.57
N HIS A 109 3.55 17.73 -20.12
CA HIS A 109 3.35 16.55 -19.30
C HIS A 109 4.21 16.62 -18.02
N PRO A 110 3.60 16.63 -16.81
CA PRO A 110 4.33 16.74 -15.54
C PRO A 110 5.44 15.70 -15.37
N LEU A 111 5.20 14.45 -15.76
CA LEU A 111 6.21 13.38 -15.70
C LEU A 111 7.48 13.73 -16.47
N LEU A 112 7.37 14.26 -17.69
CA LEU A 112 8.54 14.61 -18.51
C LEU A 112 9.32 15.78 -17.90
N MET A 113 8.60 16.76 -17.33
CA MET A 113 9.24 17.88 -16.61
C MET A 113 9.97 17.41 -15.35
N ASP A 114 9.43 16.42 -14.65
CA ASP A 114 10.06 15.85 -13.46
C ASP A 114 11.23 14.94 -13.81
N LEU A 115 11.12 14.15 -14.88
CA LEU A 115 12.22 13.34 -15.43
C LEU A 115 13.39 14.23 -15.86
N GLN A 116 13.11 15.38 -16.48
CA GLN A 116 14.13 16.37 -16.82
C GLN A 116 14.87 16.88 -15.57
N LYS A 117 14.14 17.28 -14.52
CA LYS A 117 14.75 17.72 -13.25
C LYS A 117 15.63 16.64 -12.63
N LEU A 118 15.21 15.37 -12.70
CA LEU A 118 15.99 14.24 -12.19
C LEU A 118 17.31 14.09 -12.95
N VAL A 119 17.27 14.14 -14.28
CA VAL A 119 18.48 14.07 -15.12
C VAL A 119 19.41 15.25 -14.85
N GLU A 120 18.85 16.46 -14.71
CA GLU A 120 19.62 17.65 -14.32
C GLU A 120 20.26 17.50 -12.94
N TYR A 121 19.55 16.91 -11.98
CA TYR A 121 20.04 16.65 -10.63
C TYR A 121 21.22 15.65 -10.59
N CYS A 122 21.29 14.74 -11.58
CA CYS A 122 22.41 13.80 -11.74
C CYS A 122 23.66 14.45 -12.37
N THR A 123 23.70 15.77 -12.56
CA THR A 123 24.81 16.49 -13.20
C THR A 123 25.58 17.34 -12.17
N PRO A 124 26.93 17.20 -12.05
CA PRO A 124 27.81 16.37 -12.86
C PRO A 124 27.80 14.89 -12.48
N ASP A 125 27.58 14.55 -11.21
CA ASP A 125 27.46 13.17 -10.72
C ASP A 125 26.73 13.14 -9.37
N ILE A 126 26.19 11.97 -9.03
CA ILE A 126 25.53 11.71 -7.74
C ILE A 126 25.79 10.28 -7.28
N SER A 127 25.81 10.08 -5.96
CA SER A 127 26.02 8.74 -5.38
C SER A 127 24.69 8.02 -5.20
N VAL A 128 24.69 6.72 -5.45
CA VAL A 128 23.52 5.84 -5.34
C VAL A 128 23.86 4.60 -4.54
N ASP A 129 22.82 3.89 -4.09
CA ASP A 129 22.96 2.60 -3.42
C ASP A 129 23.32 1.46 -4.40
N GLU A 130 23.30 0.23 -3.90
CA GLU A 130 23.66 -0.97 -4.67
C GLU A 130 22.67 -1.26 -5.80
N ASP A 131 21.41 -0.85 -5.65
CA ASP A 131 20.33 -1.03 -6.63
C ASP A 131 20.20 0.17 -7.59
N GLY A 132 21.07 1.18 -7.44
CA GLY A 132 21.09 2.37 -8.28
C GLY A 132 20.06 3.43 -7.91
N PHE A 133 19.51 3.39 -6.70
CA PHE A 133 18.58 4.40 -6.17
C PHE A 133 19.26 5.45 -5.29
N PHE A 134 18.60 6.60 -5.14
CA PHE A 134 19.11 7.70 -4.33
C PHE A 134 19.10 7.41 -2.83
N PHE A 135 20.12 7.89 -2.13
CA PHE A 135 20.15 7.90 -0.68
C PHE A 135 19.09 8.86 -0.11
N GLU A 136 18.77 8.70 1.18
CA GLU A 136 17.74 9.49 1.87
C GLU A 136 17.96 11.00 1.77
N GLU A 137 19.21 11.49 1.78
CA GLU A 137 19.50 12.92 1.66
C GLU A 137 19.05 13.47 0.29
N ASP A 138 19.40 12.76 -0.78
CA ASP A 138 19.04 13.12 -2.15
C ASP A 138 17.54 12.97 -2.41
N LYS A 139 16.91 11.92 -1.87
CA LYS A 139 15.45 11.76 -1.86
C LYS A 139 14.77 12.99 -1.22
N ASN A 140 15.25 13.43 -0.05
CA ASN A 140 14.69 14.58 0.66
C ASN A 140 14.90 15.92 -0.06
N ASN A 141 15.96 16.04 -0.87
CA ASN A 141 16.25 17.24 -1.66
C ASN A 141 15.42 17.31 -2.95
N LEU A 142 15.28 16.18 -3.66
CA LEU A 142 14.64 16.15 -4.97
C LEU A 142 13.11 16.06 -4.87
N LEU A 143 12.56 15.24 -3.96
CA LEU A 143 11.11 15.02 -3.85
C LEU A 143 10.28 16.33 -3.77
N PRO A 144 10.67 17.35 -2.98
CA PRO A 144 9.92 18.61 -2.91
C PRO A 144 9.83 19.38 -4.24
N LEU A 145 10.75 19.12 -5.18
CA LEU A 145 10.83 19.78 -6.50
C LEU A 145 9.96 19.09 -7.55
N LEU A 146 9.56 17.84 -7.30
CA LEU A 146 8.76 17.04 -8.21
C LEU A 146 7.26 17.39 -8.11
N SER A 147 6.50 17.02 -9.14
CA SER A 147 5.06 17.23 -9.19
C SER A 147 4.30 16.29 -8.24
N GLN A 148 4.89 15.12 -7.94
CA GLN A 148 4.42 14.19 -6.91
C GLN A 148 5.53 13.99 -5.87
N GLN A 149 5.23 14.22 -4.59
CA GLN A 149 6.18 14.06 -3.49
C GLN A 149 6.19 12.62 -2.96
N ASP A 150 6.21 11.64 -3.85
CA ASP A 150 6.09 10.21 -3.56
C ASP A 150 7.42 9.50 -3.83
N THR A 151 7.92 8.74 -2.86
CA THR A 151 9.17 7.96 -3.00
C THR A 151 9.08 6.94 -4.13
N PHE A 152 7.95 6.24 -4.27
CA PHE A 152 7.76 5.24 -5.33
C PHE A 152 7.73 5.89 -6.72
N TYR A 153 7.21 7.12 -6.82
CA TYR A 153 7.27 7.88 -8.06
C TYR A 153 8.70 8.27 -8.43
N LEU A 154 9.51 8.69 -7.46
CA LEU A 154 10.91 9.00 -7.69
C LEU A 154 11.70 7.75 -8.13
N GLU A 155 11.47 6.61 -7.49
CA GLU A 155 12.07 5.33 -7.89
C GLU A 155 11.64 4.93 -9.30
N TYR A 156 10.37 5.13 -9.66
CA TYR A 156 9.91 4.91 -11.03
C TYR A 156 10.55 5.86 -12.05
N LEU A 157 10.76 7.14 -11.72
CA LEU A 157 11.47 8.08 -12.57
C LEU A 157 12.94 7.68 -12.78
N MET A 158 13.59 7.14 -11.75
CA MET A 158 14.96 6.59 -11.87
C MET A 158 15.00 5.42 -12.86
N LEU A 159 14.07 4.47 -12.75
CA LEU A 159 13.97 3.35 -13.68
C LEU A 159 13.69 3.81 -15.11
N LEU A 160 12.81 4.79 -15.30
CA LEU A 160 12.58 5.40 -16.61
C LEU A 160 13.85 6.07 -17.17
N ALA A 161 14.62 6.77 -16.33
CA ALA A 161 15.85 7.41 -16.77
C ALA A 161 16.90 6.38 -17.20
N TRP A 162 16.98 5.24 -16.51
CA TRP A 162 17.82 4.10 -16.91
C TRP A 162 17.38 3.49 -18.23
N GLU A 163 16.10 3.14 -18.36
CA GLU A 163 15.55 2.50 -19.56
C GLU A 163 15.68 3.39 -20.81
N LEU A 164 15.48 4.70 -20.63
CA LEU A 164 15.69 5.69 -21.70
C LEU A 164 17.17 6.03 -21.94
N GLN A 165 18.11 5.47 -21.17
CA GLN A 165 19.55 5.73 -21.24
C GLN A 165 19.91 7.21 -21.05
N LEU A 166 19.19 7.90 -20.16
CA LEU A 166 19.40 9.31 -19.83
C LEU A 166 20.46 9.49 -18.73
N ILE A 167 20.72 8.43 -17.97
CA ILE A 167 21.75 8.32 -16.95
C ILE A 167 22.63 7.11 -17.21
N GLN A 168 23.86 7.13 -16.69
CA GLN A 168 24.83 6.04 -16.80
C GLN A 168 25.65 5.91 -15.52
N GLU A 169 26.14 4.70 -15.25
CA GLU A 169 27.09 4.47 -14.16
C GLU A 169 28.47 5.08 -14.47
N LEU A 170 29.13 5.55 -13.42
CA LEU A 170 30.51 6.00 -13.46
C LEU A 170 31.43 4.98 -12.78
N PRO A 171 32.63 4.72 -13.33
CA PRO A 171 33.62 3.93 -12.63
C PRO A 171 34.05 4.64 -11.34
N SER A 172 33.73 4.04 -10.20
CA SER A 172 34.03 4.58 -8.87
C SER A 172 34.53 3.48 -7.93
N LEU A 173 35.31 3.89 -6.92
CA LEU A 173 35.79 2.99 -5.87
C LEU A 173 34.88 3.13 -4.65
N TYR A 174 34.40 1.99 -4.13
CA TYR A 174 33.65 1.86 -2.86
C TYR A 174 32.23 2.44 -2.81
N ILE A 175 31.81 3.28 -3.76
CA ILE A 175 30.45 3.84 -3.82
C ILE A 175 29.98 3.89 -5.26
N ASN A 176 28.74 3.50 -5.53
CA ASN A 176 28.17 3.60 -6.88
C ASN A 176 27.87 5.06 -7.20
N LYS A 177 28.22 5.48 -8.41
CA LYS A 177 27.95 6.84 -8.89
C LYS A 177 27.28 6.80 -10.25
N ILE A 178 26.37 7.74 -10.47
CA ILE A 178 25.71 7.92 -11.76
C ILE A 178 25.88 9.35 -12.23
N GLN A 179 25.78 9.55 -13.54
CA GLN A 179 25.72 10.87 -14.16
C GLN A 179 24.73 10.89 -15.32
N SER A 180 24.30 12.08 -15.72
CA SER A 180 23.56 12.28 -16.96
C SER A 180 24.40 11.89 -18.20
N THR A 181 23.74 11.29 -19.19
CA THR A 181 24.36 10.95 -20.48
C THR A 181 24.30 12.13 -21.45
N PRO A 182 25.10 12.12 -22.54
CA PRO A 182 24.93 13.09 -23.63
C PRO A 182 23.50 13.11 -24.19
N LYS A 183 22.84 11.94 -24.26
CA LYS A 183 21.43 11.83 -24.65
C LYS A 183 20.52 12.55 -23.65
N GLY A 184 20.76 12.38 -22.35
CA GLY A 184 20.02 13.06 -21.28
C GLY A 184 19.96 14.58 -21.42
N HIS A 185 21.04 15.20 -21.90
CA HIS A 185 21.09 16.65 -22.11
C HIS A 185 20.25 17.14 -23.28
N THR A 186 20.06 16.32 -24.33
CA THR A 186 19.35 16.73 -25.56
C THR A 186 17.96 16.12 -25.69
N PHE A 187 17.63 15.09 -24.90
CA PHE A 187 16.39 14.31 -25.02
C PHE A 187 15.13 15.18 -24.94
N PHE A 188 15.14 16.17 -24.06
CA PHE A 188 13.98 17.04 -23.79
C PHE A 188 13.82 18.20 -24.79
N GLU A 189 14.72 18.35 -25.77
CA GLU A 189 14.64 19.41 -26.79
C GLU A 189 13.67 19.07 -27.95
N GLY A 190 13.21 17.81 -28.03
CA GLY A 190 12.34 17.30 -29.08
C GLY A 190 10.86 17.65 -28.95
N ASP A 191 10.05 17.06 -29.83
CA ASP A 191 8.58 17.16 -29.77
C ASP A 191 8.03 16.41 -28.55
N THR A 192 7.30 17.09 -27.66
CA THR A 192 6.77 16.53 -26.41
C THR A 192 5.99 15.24 -26.63
N LYS A 193 5.20 15.15 -27.70
CA LYS A 193 4.41 13.95 -28.00
C LYS A 193 5.31 12.75 -28.31
N LYS A 194 6.37 12.93 -29.10
CA LYS A 194 7.34 11.85 -29.39
C LYS A 194 8.07 11.40 -28.14
N ILE A 195 8.56 12.36 -27.34
CA ILE A 195 9.24 12.08 -26.07
C ILE A 195 8.31 11.32 -25.13
N LEU A 196 7.03 11.70 -25.06
CA LEU A 196 6.03 11.02 -24.25
C LEU A 196 5.82 9.57 -24.72
N LEU A 197 5.73 9.32 -26.03
CA LEU A 197 5.61 7.98 -26.59
C LEU A 197 6.84 7.12 -26.26
N GLU A 198 8.05 7.65 -26.42
CA GLU A 198 9.28 6.95 -26.03
C GLU A 198 9.30 6.61 -24.54
N ALA A 199 8.85 7.54 -23.67
CA ALA A 199 8.74 7.28 -22.24
C ALA A 199 7.67 6.23 -21.88
N ILE A 200 6.55 6.19 -22.61
CA ILE A 200 5.52 5.16 -22.45
C ILE A 200 6.09 3.79 -22.83
N ASP A 201 6.82 3.71 -23.93
CA ASP A 201 7.44 2.48 -24.40
C ASP A 201 8.46 1.95 -23.39
N ALA A 202 9.29 2.84 -22.83
CA ALA A 202 10.18 2.51 -21.70
C ALA A 202 9.40 2.03 -20.46
N GLY A 203 8.30 2.68 -20.12
CA GLY A 203 7.44 2.25 -19.01
C GLY A 203 6.84 0.84 -19.21
N LEU A 204 6.49 0.48 -20.44
CA LEU A 204 5.99 -0.84 -20.79
C LEU A 204 7.11 -1.90 -20.75
N SER A 205 8.32 -1.52 -21.16
CA SER A 205 9.54 -2.36 -21.03
C SER A 205 9.81 -2.69 -19.56
N ILE A 206 9.86 -1.67 -18.69
CA ILE A 206 10.02 -1.84 -17.23
C ILE A 206 8.94 -2.76 -16.66
N THR A 207 7.69 -2.62 -17.11
CA THR A 207 6.60 -3.51 -16.67
C THR A 207 6.91 -4.96 -17.03
N ALA A 208 7.29 -5.23 -18.29
CA ALA A 208 7.61 -6.57 -18.75
C ALA A 208 8.75 -7.20 -17.96
N ASP A 209 9.84 -6.45 -17.76
CA ASP A 209 11.01 -6.90 -17.01
C ASP A 209 10.67 -7.27 -15.56
N LYS A 210 9.89 -6.43 -14.88
CA LYS A 210 9.48 -6.68 -13.48
C LYS A 210 8.59 -7.92 -13.36
N PHE A 211 7.72 -8.18 -14.33
CA PHE A 211 6.92 -9.39 -14.37
C PHE A 211 7.75 -10.65 -14.68
N ASN A 212 8.63 -10.59 -15.68
CA ASN A 212 9.49 -11.73 -16.03
C ASN A 212 10.43 -12.09 -14.87
N LEU A 213 11.00 -11.08 -14.20
CA LEU A 213 11.82 -11.26 -13.00
C LEU A 213 11.03 -11.95 -11.87
N PHE A 214 9.81 -11.47 -11.59
CA PHE A 214 8.98 -12.01 -10.52
C PHE A 214 8.53 -13.44 -10.78
N MET A 215 8.18 -13.77 -12.03
CA MET A 215 7.74 -15.11 -12.40
C MET A 215 8.91 -16.09 -12.62
N HIS A 216 10.16 -15.64 -12.49
CA HIS A 216 11.37 -16.41 -12.77
C HIS A 216 11.33 -17.12 -14.13
N MET A 217 10.80 -16.44 -15.15
CA MET A 217 10.67 -17.04 -16.48
C MET A 217 12.04 -17.12 -17.15
N GLU A 218 12.44 -18.30 -17.64
CA GLU A 218 13.73 -18.52 -18.31
C GLU A 218 13.83 -17.84 -19.69
N GLU A 219 12.68 -17.57 -20.32
CA GLU A 219 12.56 -16.81 -21.57
C GLU A 219 11.59 -15.63 -21.38
N GLU A 220 11.84 -14.50 -22.06
CA GLU A 220 10.98 -13.29 -22.01
C GLU A 220 9.64 -13.54 -22.74
N PHE A 221 8.72 -14.26 -22.10
CA PHE A 221 7.38 -14.51 -22.65
C PHE A 221 6.51 -13.25 -22.65
N LEU A 222 6.67 -12.39 -21.64
CA LEU A 222 5.97 -11.11 -21.57
C LEU A 222 6.86 -10.03 -22.14
N THR A 223 6.30 -9.26 -23.08
CA THR A 223 7.00 -8.17 -23.75
C THR A 223 6.27 -6.85 -23.54
N ALA A 224 6.93 -5.73 -23.87
CA ALA A 224 6.29 -4.43 -23.88
C ALA A 224 5.02 -4.40 -24.77
N ASP A 225 4.97 -5.18 -25.84
CA ASP A 225 3.81 -5.28 -26.73
C ASP A 225 2.62 -6.00 -26.09
N THR A 226 2.88 -7.00 -25.23
CA THR A 226 1.84 -7.65 -24.42
C THR A 226 1.13 -6.60 -23.54
N PHE A 227 1.90 -5.81 -22.81
CA PHE A 227 1.35 -4.76 -21.95
C PHE A 227 0.78 -3.58 -22.74
N ARG A 228 1.32 -3.25 -23.93
CA ARG A 228 0.71 -2.27 -24.84
C ARG A 228 -0.68 -2.70 -25.27
N THR A 229 -0.87 -3.99 -25.52
CA THR A 229 -2.18 -4.55 -25.85
C THR A 229 -3.14 -4.32 -24.70
N TYR A 230 -2.77 -4.70 -23.46
CA TYR A 230 -3.59 -4.43 -22.29
C TYR A 230 -3.92 -2.94 -22.12
N LEU A 231 -2.92 -2.07 -22.27
CA LEU A 231 -3.09 -0.62 -22.14
C LEU A 231 -4.11 -0.07 -23.15
N SER A 232 -4.05 -0.54 -24.41
CA SER A 232 -4.88 -0.03 -25.51
C SER A 232 -6.29 -0.64 -25.58
N THR A 233 -6.49 -1.83 -25.02
CA THR A 233 -7.79 -2.54 -25.12
C THR A 233 -8.62 -2.49 -23.85
N GLY A 234 -8.25 -1.69 -22.82
CA GLY A 234 -8.98 -1.52 -21.56
C GLY A 234 -9.62 -2.80 -21.03
N LYS A 235 -8.80 -3.74 -20.53
CA LYS A 235 -9.28 -5.02 -20.03
C LYS A 235 -9.70 -4.92 -18.57
N ASP A 236 -10.67 -5.74 -18.20
CA ASP A 236 -10.89 -6.11 -16.80
C ASP A 236 -9.60 -6.75 -16.25
N ILE A 237 -9.24 -6.42 -15.01
CA ILE A 237 -8.04 -6.91 -14.36
C ILE A 237 -8.06 -8.44 -14.24
N ASP A 238 -9.22 -9.05 -14.01
CA ASP A 238 -9.33 -10.51 -13.90
C ASP A 238 -8.93 -11.19 -15.22
N HIS A 239 -9.28 -10.57 -16.36
CA HIS A 239 -8.89 -11.07 -17.68
C HIS A 239 -7.40 -10.91 -17.95
N ILE A 240 -6.74 -9.87 -17.39
CA ILE A 240 -5.28 -9.76 -17.46
C ILE A 240 -4.64 -10.95 -16.73
N PHE A 241 -5.14 -11.33 -15.55
CA PHE A 241 -4.60 -12.50 -14.85
C PHE A 241 -4.87 -13.81 -15.57
N ILE A 242 -6.06 -14.01 -16.12
CA ILE A 242 -6.38 -15.19 -16.94
C ILE A 242 -5.39 -15.31 -18.10
N ASP A 243 -5.15 -14.21 -18.83
CA ASP A 243 -4.19 -14.20 -19.93
C ASP A 243 -2.77 -14.49 -19.43
N LEU A 244 -2.31 -13.84 -18.36
CA LEU A 244 -0.96 -14.04 -17.81
C LEU A 244 -0.71 -15.50 -17.38
N TYR A 245 -1.64 -16.12 -16.66
CA TYR A 245 -1.50 -17.51 -16.22
C TYR A 245 -1.66 -18.52 -17.36
N SER A 246 -2.33 -18.15 -18.45
CA SER A 246 -2.40 -18.98 -19.65
C SER A 246 -1.02 -19.22 -20.30
N TYR A 247 -0.08 -18.27 -20.18
CA TYR A 247 1.30 -18.44 -20.69
C TYR A 247 2.06 -19.57 -19.99
N VAL A 248 1.70 -19.89 -18.75
CA VAL A 248 2.28 -21.00 -17.98
C VAL A 248 1.36 -22.23 -17.93
N ASN A 249 0.36 -22.29 -18.81
CA ASN A 249 -0.65 -23.37 -18.89
C ASN A 249 -1.43 -23.60 -17.58
N VAL A 250 -1.70 -22.53 -16.82
CA VAL A 250 -2.53 -22.59 -15.61
C VAL A 250 -3.87 -21.93 -15.90
N ASP A 251 -4.95 -22.69 -15.71
CA ASP A 251 -6.32 -22.17 -15.75
C ASP A 251 -6.70 -21.67 -14.35
N ILE A 252 -6.50 -20.38 -14.11
CA ILE A 252 -6.75 -19.78 -12.79
C ILE A 252 -8.25 -19.70 -12.44
N GLU A 253 -9.14 -19.73 -13.43
CA GLU A 253 -10.59 -19.71 -13.18
C GLU A 253 -11.03 -20.99 -12.48
N THR A 254 -10.43 -22.13 -12.84
CA THR A 254 -10.70 -23.40 -12.15
C THR A 254 -10.27 -23.34 -10.68
N VAL A 255 -9.09 -22.76 -10.41
CA VAL A 255 -8.54 -22.60 -9.06
C VAL A 255 -9.44 -21.68 -8.22
N TRP A 256 -9.89 -20.55 -8.76
CA TRP A 256 -10.82 -19.64 -8.08
C TRP A 256 -12.12 -20.33 -7.70
N ASN A 257 -12.74 -21.05 -8.64
CA ASN A 257 -14.01 -21.74 -8.40
C ASN A 257 -13.89 -22.87 -7.36
N HIS A 258 -12.78 -23.61 -7.36
CA HIS A 258 -12.53 -24.64 -6.33
C HIS A 258 -12.29 -24.02 -4.95
N SER A 259 -11.48 -22.96 -4.88
CA SER A 259 -11.15 -22.31 -3.61
C SER A 259 -12.36 -21.73 -2.87
N ALA A 260 -13.41 -21.35 -3.60
CA ALA A 260 -14.66 -20.87 -3.04
C ALA A 260 -15.52 -21.97 -2.39
N THR A 261 -15.28 -23.25 -2.72
CA THR A 261 -16.19 -24.35 -2.40
C THR A 261 -15.56 -25.53 -1.65
N GLN A 262 -14.24 -25.65 -1.65
CA GLN A 262 -13.52 -26.80 -1.08
C GLN A 262 -12.22 -26.40 -0.35
N ASN A 263 -11.62 -27.35 0.36
CA ASN A 263 -10.28 -27.19 0.91
C ASN A 263 -9.26 -27.14 -0.24
N VAL A 264 -8.55 -26.02 -0.32
CA VAL A 264 -7.52 -25.73 -1.32
C VAL A 264 -6.35 -26.70 -1.16
N SER A 265 -5.91 -27.34 -2.24
CA SER A 265 -4.69 -28.15 -2.26
C SER A 265 -3.45 -27.29 -2.02
N LYS A 266 -2.30 -27.92 -1.67
CA LYS A 266 -1.04 -27.16 -1.51
C LYS A 266 -0.64 -26.44 -2.79
N GLU A 267 -0.83 -27.09 -3.94
CA GLU A 267 -0.52 -26.54 -5.26
C GLU A 267 -1.41 -25.33 -5.58
N GLU A 268 -2.73 -25.45 -5.39
CA GLU A 268 -3.65 -24.33 -5.57
C GLU A 268 -3.35 -23.19 -4.58
N SER A 269 -2.95 -23.50 -3.35
CA SER A 269 -2.55 -22.48 -2.37
C SER A 269 -1.29 -21.72 -2.82
N SER A 270 -0.32 -22.40 -3.45
CA SER A 270 0.86 -21.76 -4.03
C SER A 270 0.48 -20.87 -5.22
N ILE A 271 -0.44 -21.30 -6.07
CA ILE A 271 -0.96 -20.50 -7.20
C ILE A 271 -1.67 -19.24 -6.68
N LEU A 272 -2.54 -19.37 -5.67
CA LEU A 272 -3.24 -18.22 -5.07
C LEU A 272 -2.26 -17.24 -4.40
N SER A 273 -1.20 -17.75 -3.76
CA SER A 273 -0.15 -16.90 -3.20
C SER A 273 0.62 -16.17 -4.29
N SER A 274 0.95 -16.84 -5.39
CA SER A 274 1.58 -16.23 -6.56
C SER A 274 0.70 -15.13 -7.16
N LEU A 275 -0.62 -15.36 -7.27
CA LEU A 275 -1.58 -14.36 -7.76
C LEU A 275 -1.60 -13.11 -6.88
N PHE A 276 -1.57 -13.27 -5.57
CA PHE A 276 -1.52 -12.15 -4.64
C PHE A 276 -0.30 -11.27 -4.90
N PHE A 277 0.89 -11.86 -5.05
CA PHE A 277 2.10 -11.10 -5.32
C PHE A 277 2.16 -10.51 -6.73
N LEU A 278 1.73 -11.24 -7.75
CA LEU A 278 1.58 -10.71 -9.10
C LEU A 278 0.62 -9.53 -9.16
N SER A 279 -0.39 -9.50 -8.29
CA SER A 279 -1.31 -8.36 -8.16
C SER A 279 -0.60 -7.10 -7.66
N ILE A 280 0.33 -7.23 -6.73
CA ILE A 280 1.18 -6.13 -6.24
C ILE A 280 2.07 -5.64 -7.40
N VAL A 281 2.70 -6.56 -8.16
CA VAL A 281 3.55 -6.24 -9.31
C VAL A 281 2.75 -5.51 -10.40
N LEU A 282 1.55 -5.99 -10.73
CA LEU A 282 0.65 -5.35 -11.70
C LEU A 282 0.31 -3.91 -11.29
N ASP A 283 -0.05 -3.71 -10.04
CA ASP A 283 -0.46 -2.40 -9.57
C ASP A 283 0.73 -1.42 -9.49
N LYS A 284 1.86 -1.86 -8.89
CA LYS A 284 3.09 -1.07 -8.71
C LYS A 284 3.72 -0.66 -10.04
N TRP A 285 3.79 -1.57 -11.02
CA TRP A 285 4.57 -1.35 -12.25
C TRP A 285 3.75 -1.04 -13.50
N PHE A 286 2.45 -1.38 -13.53
CA PHE A 286 1.57 -1.09 -14.66
C PHE A 286 0.48 -0.08 -14.30
N LEU A 287 -0.43 -0.42 -13.39
CA LEU A 287 -1.64 0.39 -13.17
C LEU A 287 -1.35 1.77 -12.57
N ILE A 288 -0.46 1.87 -11.57
CA ILE A 288 -0.07 3.16 -10.99
C ILE A 288 0.72 4.00 -11.98
N PRO A 289 1.76 3.49 -12.66
CA PRO A 289 2.48 4.29 -13.65
C PRO A 289 1.56 4.84 -14.74
N PHE A 290 0.74 3.99 -15.36
CA PHE A 290 -0.11 4.43 -16.45
C PHE A 290 -1.35 5.21 -15.98
N GLY A 291 -1.84 4.98 -14.76
CA GLY A 291 -3.03 5.62 -14.21
C GLY A 291 -2.77 6.89 -13.38
N THR A 292 -1.58 7.02 -12.79
CA THR A 292 -1.21 8.11 -11.88
C THR A 292 -0.10 8.98 -12.42
N TYR A 293 0.94 8.39 -13.02
CA TYR A 293 2.13 9.13 -13.46
C TYR A 293 1.99 9.63 -14.92
N PHE A 294 1.63 8.73 -15.85
CA PHE A 294 1.33 9.07 -17.25
C PHE A 294 -0.11 9.53 -17.47
N ARG A 295 -1.05 9.15 -16.60
CA ARG A 295 -2.49 9.51 -16.71
C ARG A 295 -3.10 9.11 -18.07
N ILE A 296 -2.69 7.98 -18.61
CA ILE A 296 -3.19 7.40 -19.87
C ILE A 296 -4.43 6.54 -19.63
N ILE A 297 -4.51 5.90 -18.46
CA ILE A 297 -5.69 5.17 -18.01
C ILE A 297 -6.33 5.88 -16.81
N GLN A 298 -7.59 5.53 -16.54
CA GLN A 298 -8.35 5.97 -15.38
C GLN A 298 -8.78 4.74 -14.56
N PRO A 299 -8.02 4.38 -13.52
CA PRO A 299 -8.35 3.26 -12.63
C PRO A 299 -9.63 3.52 -11.81
N LEU A 300 -10.36 2.43 -11.52
CA LEU A 300 -11.54 2.42 -10.66
C LEU A 300 -11.45 1.27 -9.66
N HIS A 301 -11.37 1.58 -8.35
CA HIS A 301 -11.57 0.60 -7.29
C HIS A 301 -13.01 0.70 -6.79
N CYS A 302 -13.80 -0.38 -6.94
CA CYS A 302 -15.22 -0.39 -6.58
C CYS A 302 -15.49 -0.55 -5.07
N THR A 303 -14.48 -1.01 -4.30
CA THR A 303 -14.56 -1.17 -2.85
C THR A 303 -14.01 0.04 -2.13
N PRO A 304 -14.75 0.68 -1.20
CA PRO A 304 -14.30 1.88 -0.50
C PRO A 304 -12.99 1.70 0.28
N TYR A 305 -12.23 2.78 0.35
CA TYR A 305 -10.91 2.80 0.99
C TYR A 305 -11.02 2.56 2.50
N ARG A 306 -10.34 1.54 3.02
CA ARG A 306 -10.43 1.11 4.42
C ARG A 306 -9.37 1.78 5.30
N PHE A 307 -9.54 3.08 5.59
CA PHE A 307 -8.55 3.86 6.33
C PHE A 307 -8.06 3.20 7.64
N VAL A 308 -8.96 2.70 8.50
CA VAL A 308 -8.59 2.08 9.78
C VAL A 308 -7.68 0.89 9.57
N ARG A 309 -8.04 -0.02 8.65
CA ARG A 309 -7.27 -1.22 8.34
C ARG A 309 -5.92 -0.85 7.72
N THR A 310 -5.92 -0.04 6.67
CA THR A 310 -4.71 0.28 5.93
C THR A 310 -3.69 1.02 6.78
N ILE A 311 -4.09 2.03 7.56
CA ILE A 311 -3.15 2.78 8.40
C ILE A 311 -2.61 1.91 9.55
N ASN A 312 -3.44 1.04 10.16
CA ASN A 312 -2.95 0.13 11.21
C ASN A 312 -1.99 -0.92 10.65
N ASN A 313 -2.27 -1.47 9.47
CA ASN A 313 -1.40 -2.43 8.80
C ASN A 313 -0.05 -1.79 8.45
N LEU A 314 -0.05 -0.63 7.79
CA LEU A 314 1.17 0.13 7.50
C LEU A 314 1.95 0.48 8.76
N ALA A 315 1.28 0.92 9.82
CA ALA A 315 1.93 1.22 11.09
C ALA A 315 2.65 0.00 11.68
N ASN A 316 2.02 -1.17 11.64
CA ASN A 316 2.62 -2.42 12.08
C ASN A 316 3.83 -2.80 11.22
N MET A 317 3.69 -2.76 9.89
CA MET A 317 4.76 -3.05 8.93
C MET A 317 5.98 -2.15 9.14
N LEU A 318 5.76 -0.84 9.32
CA LEU A 318 6.82 0.12 9.60
C LEU A 318 7.52 -0.13 10.94
N VAL A 319 6.80 -0.60 11.97
CA VAL A 319 7.39 -0.95 13.28
C VAL A 319 8.28 -2.18 13.18
N VAL A 320 7.88 -3.18 12.39
CA VAL A 320 8.66 -4.41 12.18
C VAL A 320 9.71 -4.27 11.06
N GLN A 321 9.68 -3.15 10.33
CA GLN A 321 10.56 -2.85 9.19
C GLN A 321 10.39 -3.83 8.02
N SER A 322 9.15 -4.24 7.75
CA SER A 322 8.80 -5.04 6.58
C SER A 322 8.42 -4.15 5.39
N ASP A 323 8.52 -4.69 4.18
CA ASP A 323 7.99 -4.06 2.98
C ASP A 323 6.50 -3.67 3.12
N VAL A 324 6.20 -2.41 2.79
CA VAL A 324 4.87 -1.80 2.84
C VAL A 324 4.09 -1.97 1.53
N SER A 325 4.74 -2.48 0.47
CA SER A 325 4.17 -2.65 -0.86
C SER A 325 2.90 -3.49 -0.84
N MET A 326 2.83 -4.53 -0.01
CA MET A 326 1.67 -5.42 0.07
C MET A 326 0.37 -4.74 0.51
N GLU A 327 0.46 -3.62 1.25
CA GLU A 327 -0.73 -2.86 1.67
C GLU A 327 -0.99 -1.66 0.73
N LEU A 328 0.08 -1.08 0.17
CA LEU A 328 -0.03 0.08 -0.73
C LEU A 328 -0.52 -0.31 -2.12
N PHE A 329 -0.04 -1.41 -2.69
CA PHE A 329 -0.32 -1.81 -4.06
C PHE A 329 -1.34 -2.94 -4.10
N THR A 330 -2.52 -2.63 -4.63
CA THR A 330 -3.58 -3.61 -4.89
C THR A 330 -4.32 -3.16 -6.15
N PRO A 331 -4.48 -4.02 -7.15
CA PRO A 331 -4.99 -3.60 -8.44
C PRO A 331 -6.41 -3.06 -8.34
N CYS A 332 -6.76 -2.18 -9.28
CA CYS A 332 -8.12 -1.69 -9.43
C CYS A 332 -9.07 -2.79 -9.91
N THR A 333 -10.37 -2.54 -9.89
CA THR A 333 -11.35 -3.49 -10.44
C THR A 333 -11.39 -3.37 -11.96
N TYR A 334 -11.38 -2.14 -12.47
CA TYR A 334 -11.40 -1.85 -13.90
C TYR A 334 -10.57 -0.59 -14.20
N TYR A 335 -10.17 -0.39 -15.45
CA TYR A 335 -9.70 0.91 -15.93
C TYR A 335 -10.24 1.22 -17.32
N ASP A 336 -10.50 2.50 -17.57
CA ASP A 336 -10.81 3.03 -18.91
C ASP A 336 -9.58 3.78 -19.45
N LEU A 337 -9.52 4.02 -20.76
CA LEU A 337 -8.61 5.03 -21.30
C LEU A 337 -9.02 6.42 -20.82
N SER A 338 -8.05 7.24 -20.43
CA SER A 338 -8.28 8.66 -20.16
C SER A 338 -8.42 9.44 -21.47
N PRO A 339 -8.93 10.68 -21.47
CA PRO A 339 -8.91 11.53 -22.67
C PRO A 339 -7.53 11.69 -23.32
N LEU A 340 -6.46 11.66 -22.53
CA LEU A 340 -5.08 11.69 -23.05
C LEU A 340 -4.72 10.35 -23.69
N GLY A 341 -5.11 9.24 -23.06
CA GLY A 341 -4.91 7.90 -23.61
C GLY A 341 -5.67 7.69 -24.92
N GLU A 342 -6.93 8.11 -25.01
CA GLU A 342 -7.72 8.09 -26.25
C GLU A 342 -7.05 8.90 -27.37
N ALA A 343 -6.45 10.05 -27.04
CA ALA A 343 -5.74 10.88 -28.00
C ALA A 343 -4.43 10.24 -28.50
N LEU A 344 -3.77 9.44 -27.66
CA LEU A 344 -2.57 8.69 -28.01
C LEU A 344 -2.90 7.44 -28.84
N TYR A 345 -3.99 6.75 -28.49
CA TYR A 345 -4.39 5.46 -29.06
C TYR A 345 -5.66 5.56 -29.91
N ALA A 346 -5.81 6.60 -30.74
CA ALA A 346 -7.01 6.97 -31.50
C ALA A 346 -7.71 5.88 -32.34
N ASN A 347 -7.10 4.68 -32.49
CA ASN A 347 -7.64 3.51 -33.19
C ASN A 347 -8.06 2.35 -32.25
N ALA A 348 -7.93 2.49 -30.93
CA ALA A 348 -8.47 1.53 -29.99
C ALA A 348 -9.99 1.46 -30.17
N ALA A 349 -10.54 0.24 -30.25
CA ALA A 349 -11.98 0.04 -30.34
C ALA A 349 -12.65 0.85 -29.23
N LYS A 350 -13.57 1.77 -29.58
CA LYS A 350 -14.10 2.76 -28.63
C LYS A 350 -14.72 2.05 -27.43
N GLN A 351 -13.98 2.07 -26.32
CA GLN A 351 -14.35 1.59 -25.00
C GLN A 351 -15.74 2.12 -24.63
N LYS A 352 -16.66 1.32 -24.10
CA LYS A 352 -17.78 1.90 -23.35
C LYS A 352 -17.19 2.45 -22.05
N ASN A 353 -17.15 3.77 -21.90
CA ASN A 353 -16.67 4.42 -20.68
C ASN A 353 -17.55 3.97 -19.49
N ILE A 354 -17.01 3.10 -18.65
CA ILE A 354 -17.74 2.52 -17.50
C ILE A 354 -17.98 3.60 -16.44
N GLN A 355 -17.10 4.60 -16.39
CA GLN A 355 -17.10 5.68 -15.40
C GLN A 355 -17.94 6.90 -15.81
N GLU A 356 -18.70 6.85 -16.91
CA GLU A 356 -19.50 7.98 -17.38
C GLU A 356 -20.59 8.38 -16.36
N LEU A 357 -20.61 9.66 -15.96
CA LEU A 357 -21.62 10.22 -15.06
C LEU A 357 -22.75 10.91 -15.86
N PRO A 358 -24.01 10.80 -15.42
CA PRO A 358 -25.13 11.49 -16.04
C PRO A 358 -24.90 13.00 -16.20
N ALA A 359 -25.06 13.53 -17.42
CA ALA A 359 -24.81 14.93 -17.73
C ALA A 359 -25.64 15.92 -16.88
N SER A 360 -26.81 15.50 -16.41
CA SER A 360 -27.71 16.28 -15.54
C SER A 360 -27.15 16.52 -14.14
N LEU A 361 -26.22 15.68 -13.65
CA LEU A 361 -25.64 15.85 -12.33
C LEU A 361 -24.71 17.06 -12.27
N THR A 362 -24.74 17.75 -11.14
CA THR A 362 -23.74 18.77 -10.80
C THR A 362 -22.86 18.29 -9.65
N PHE A 363 -21.65 18.88 -9.53
CA PHE A 363 -20.78 18.62 -8.40
C PHE A 363 -21.48 18.86 -7.04
N THR A 364 -22.32 19.89 -6.96
CA THR A 364 -23.05 20.22 -5.73
C THR A 364 -24.05 19.12 -5.36
N ASP A 365 -24.76 18.55 -6.34
CA ASP A 365 -25.71 17.46 -6.12
C ASP A 365 -24.99 16.21 -5.60
N ILE A 366 -23.85 15.87 -6.21
CA ILE A 366 -23.01 14.74 -5.80
C ILE A 366 -22.52 14.94 -4.36
N MET A 367 -21.97 16.13 -4.03
CA MET A 367 -21.47 16.42 -2.70
C MET A 367 -22.55 16.39 -1.62
N ALA A 368 -23.77 16.86 -1.94
CA ALA A 368 -24.90 16.80 -1.02
C ALA A 368 -25.29 15.34 -0.70
N ALA A 369 -25.37 14.48 -1.73
CA ALA A 369 -25.67 13.06 -1.57
C ALA A 369 -24.57 12.31 -0.80
N LEU A 370 -23.30 12.59 -1.08
CA LEU A 370 -22.17 12.00 -0.35
C LEU A 370 -22.19 12.41 1.13
N SER A 371 -22.41 13.69 1.42
CA SER A 371 -22.42 14.20 2.79
C SER A 371 -23.49 13.54 3.65
N TYR A 372 -24.68 13.28 3.08
CA TYR A 372 -25.74 12.56 3.79
C TYR A 372 -25.32 11.13 4.14
N ASN A 373 -24.83 10.36 3.17
CA ASN A 373 -24.42 8.97 3.38
C ASN A 373 -23.26 8.84 4.37
N LEU A 374 -22.21 9.65 4.21
CA LEU A 374 -21.03 9.63 5.07
C LEU A 374 -21.37 10.01 6.52
N ASN A 375 -22.33 10.91 6.74
CA ASN A 375 -22.79 11.26 8.08
C ASN A 375 -23.54 10.09 8.74
N THR A 376 -24.41 9.39 7.99
CA THR A 376 -25.13 8.22 8.50
C THR A 376 -24.16 7.11 8.91
N GLN A 377 -23.20 6.79 8.04
CA GLN A 377 -22.16 5.79 8.34
C GLN A 377 -21.33 6.17 9.56
N ALA A 378 -20.92 7.44 9.68
CA ALA A 378 -20.17 7.91 10.84
C ALA A 378 -20.95 7.77 12.16
N ILE A 379 -22.27 7.96 12.14
CA ILE A 379 -23.12 7.75 13.32
C ILE A 379 -23.17 6.27 13.69
N GLU A 380 -23.37 5.38 12.71
CA GLU A 380 -23.40 3.93 12.92
C GLU A 380 -22.07 3.42 13.50
N GLU A 381 -20.94 3.84 12.92
CA GLU A 381 -19.60 3.50 13.43
C GLU A 381 -19.38 3.95 14.87
N ASN A 382 -19.83 5.17 15.23
CA ASN A 382 -19.69 5.70 16.59
C ASN A 382 -20.53 4.90 17.60
N ILE A 383 -21.72 4.46 17.20
CA ILE A 383 -22.58 3.63 18.05
C ILE A 383 -21.90 2.27 18.28
N THR A 384 -21.49 1.59 17.21
CA THR A 384 -20.88 0.25 17.30
C THR A 384 -19.57 0.28 18.09
N SER A 385 -18.73 1.30 17.89
CA SER A 385 -17.47 1.45 18.63
C SER A 385 -17.66 1.73 20.12
N SER A 386 -18.68 2.50 20.50
CA SER A 386 -18.96 2.79 21.92
C SER A 386 -19.37 1.57 22.73
N LEU A 387 -19.93 0.55 22.09
CA LEU A 387 -20.44 -0.67 22.72
C LEU A 387 -19.36 -1.75 22.91
N ALA A 388 -18.19 -1.62 22.29
CA ALA A 388 -17.15 -2.66 22.22
C ALA A 388 -15.88 -2.34 23.04
N GLN A 389 -16.00 -1.61 24.15
CA GLN A 389 -14.84 -1.31 25.00
C GLN A 389 -14.41 -2.56 25.79
N HIS A 390 -13.18 -2.99 25.56
CA HIS A 390 -12.54 -4.10 26.28
C HIS A 390 -11.13 -3.70 26.73
N MET A 391 -10.56 -4.42 27.70
CA MET A 391 -9.19 -4.13 28.14
C MET A 391 -8.19 -4.58 27.08
N ILE A 392 -7.08 -3.87 26.99
CA ILE A 392 -5.91 -4.20 26.19
C ILE A 392 -4.75 -4.44 27.12
N TYR A 393 -4.08 -5.57 26.93
CA TYR A 393 -2.90 -5.97 27.68
C TYR A 393 -1.65 -5.72 26.86
N THR A 394 -0.70 -4.97 27.42
CA THR A 394 0.59 -4.70 26.79
C THR A 394 1.63 -5.67 27.33
N PHE A 395 2.06 -6.63 26.52
CA PHE A 395 3.06 -7.62 26.91
C PHE A 395 4.45 -7.26 26.37
N LYS A 396 5.48 -7.44 27.20
CA LYS A 396 6.86 -7.61 26.72
C LYS A 396 7.15 -9.10 26.60
N ILE A 397 7.35 -9.54 25.36
CA ILE A 397 7.53 -10.94 25.02
C ILE A 397 8.99 -11.15 24.65
N LYS A 398 9.67 -12.07 25.33
CA LYS A 398 11.11 -12.35 25.16
C LYS A 398 11.33 -13.84 25.00
N PHE A 399 12.29 -14.25 24.18
CA PHE A 399 12.76 -15.64 24.23
C PHE A 399 13.40 -15.94 25.59
N ALA A 400 13.09 -17.13 26.12
CA ALA A 400 13.62 -17.58 27.41
C ALA A 400 15.13 -17.86 27.33
N GLN A 401 15.59 -18.39 26.19
CA GLN A 401 16.99 -18.72 25.95
C GLN A 401 17.85 -17.50 25.63
N ASP A 402 17.35 -16.60 24.79
CA ASP A 402 18.05 -15.35 24.45
C ASP A 402 17.14 -14.13 24.61
N LYS A 403 17.31 -13.44 25.73
CA LYS A 403 16.51 -12.26 26.09
C LYS A 403 16.79 -11.05 25.20
N ARG A 404 17.78 -11.10 24.31
CA ARG A 404 18.05 -10.04 23.32
C ARG A 404 16.93 -9.96 22.27
N TYR A 405 16.27 -11.08 21.99
CA TYR A 405 15.16 -11.19 21.05
C TYR A 405 13.84 -10.97 21.78
N TRP A 406 13.20 -9.84 21.47
CA TRP A 406 11.94 -9.47 22.11
C TRP A 406 11.07 -8.57 21.25
N ARG A 407 9.75 -8.67 21.47
CA ARG A 407 8.71 -7.78 20.91
C ARG A 407 7.82 -7.27 22.05
N THR A 408 7.28 -6.06 21.89
CA THR A 408 6.24 -5.51 22.77
C THR A 408 4.95 -5.45 21.98
N MET A 409 3.90 -6.10 22.48
CA MET A 409 2.63 -6.24 21.78
C MET A 409 1.46 -5.79 22.65
N GLU A 410 0.49 -5.14 22.03
CA GLU A 410 -0.84 -4.88 22.61
C GLU A 410 -1.80 -5.95 22.11
N ILE A 411 -2.48 -6.62 23.04
CA ILE A 411 -3.38 -7.75 22.76
C ILE A 411 -4.70 -7.50 23.48
N SER A 412 -5.82 -7.75 22.80
CA SER A 412 -7.15 -7.64 23.40
C SER A 412 -7.32 -8.68 24.51
N SER A 413 -7.88 -8.28 25.65
CA SER A 413 -8.24 -9.20 26.74
C SER A 413 -9.46 -10.06 26.44
N ALA A 414 -10.25 -9.69 25.42
CA ALA A 414 -11.48 -10.37 25.01
C ALA A 414 -11.24 -11.60 24.13
N ILE A 415 -9.98 -11.88 23.74
CA ILE A 415 -9.62 -13.06 22.94
C ILE A 415 -9.32 -14.26 23.84
N SER A 416 -9.40 -15.46 23.27
CA SER A 416 -8.99 -16.69 23.93
C SER A 416 -7.47 -16.78 24.09
N LEU A 417 -6.99 -17.60 25.05
CA LEU A 417 -5.56 -17.91 25.15
C LEU A 417 -5.02 -18.57 23.88
N ALA A 418 -5.85 -19.35 23.19
CA ALA A 418 -5.46 -19.97 21.94
C ALA A 418 -5.22 -18.93 20.82
N GLU A 419 -6.09 -17.92 20.70
CA GLU A 419 -5.90 -16.80 19.77
C GLU A 419 -4.63 -16.03 20.10
N MET A 420 -4.41 -15.68 21.38
CA MET A 420 -3.18 -15.03 21.82
C MET A 420 -1.93 -15.84 21.42
N CYS A 421 -1.96 -17.17 21.59
CA CYS A 421 -0.83 -18.02 21.19
C CYS A 421 -0.57 -18.01 19.69
N ARG A 422 -1.62 -18.02 18.86
CA ARG A 422 -1.48 -17.92 17.40
C ARG A 422 -0.90 -16.57 16.99
N ASP A 423 -1.43 -15.49 17.55
CA ASP A 423 -0.98 -14.13 17.26
C ASP A 423 0.50 -13.93 17.64
N ILE A 424 0.91 -14.45 18.80
CA ILE A 424 2.32 -14.40 19.24
C ILE A 424 3.19 -15.30 18.36
N SER A 425 2.72 -16.48 17.97
CA SER A 425 3.50 -17.36 17.09
C SER A 425 3.73 -16.71 15.73
N ALA A 426 2.69 -16.14 15.13
CA ALA A 426 2.79 -15.38 13.88
C ALA A 426 3.73 -14.18 14.01
N ALA A 427 3.63 -13.43 15.11
CA ALA A 427 4.50 -12.28 15.36
C ALA A 427 5.98 -12.66 15.56
N PHE A 428 6.31 -13.91 15.84
CA PHE A 428 7.68 -14.39 15.99
C PHE A 428 8.09 -15.39 14.88
N SER A 429 7.29 -15.48 13.81
CA SER A 429 7.51 -16.43 12.70
C SER A 429 7.73 -17.87 13.17
N ILE A 430 6.97 -18.31 14.17
CA ILE A 430 7.04 -19.66 14.73
C ILE A 430 6.02 -20.54 14.01
N ASP A 431 6.50 -21.56 13.29
CA ASP A 431 5.69 -22.49 12.52
C ASP A 431 4.66 -23.25 13.38
N SER A 432 3.41 -23.25 12.89
CA SER A 432 2.25 -24.06 13.33
C SER A 432 2.28 -24.52 14.80
N ALA A 433 1.92 -23.64 15.73
CA ALA A 433 1.67 -24.03 17.12
C ALA A 433 0.32 -24.76 17.26
N GLU A 434 0.12 -25.89 16.58
CA GLU A 434 -1.04 -26.76 16.83
C GLU A 434 -0.96 -27.35 18.24
N ASP A 435 0.25 -27.77 18.64
CA ASP A 435 0.55 -28.20 19.99
C ASP A 435 1.32 -27.12 20.75
N TYR A 436 0.86 -26.76 21.95
CA TYR A 436 1.58 -25.82 22.80
C TYR A 436 1.25 -26.03 24.29
N THR A 437 2.06 -25.41 25.14
CA THR A 437 1.81 -25.33 26.59
C THR A 437 1.89 -23.88 27.05
N VAL A 438 0.84 -23.41 27.74
CA VAL A 438 0.82 -22.10 28.41
C VAL A 438 0.79 -22.32 29.92
N ILE A 439 1.65 -21.61 30.65
CA ILE A 439 1.74 -21.68 32.11
C ILE A 439 1.48 -20.30 32.68
N VAL A 440 0.46 -20.19 33.54
CA VAL A 440 0.04 -18.96 34.22
C VAL A 440 0.00 -19.24 35.71
N LYS A 441 0.47 -18.32 36.55
CA LYS A 441 0.31 -18.45 38.01
C LYS A 441 -1.09 -18.03 38.42
N ASP A 442 -1.74 -18.83 39.27
CA ASP A 442 -3.02 -18.46 39.87
C ASP A 442 -2.85 -17.43 41.00
N LYS A 443 -3.98 -17.05 41.64
CA LYS A 443 -4.00 -16.11 42.78
C LYS A 443 -3.18 -16.59 43.98
N ASN A 444 -2.91 -17.89 44.09
CA ASN A 444 -2.12 -18.53 45.14
C ASN A 444 -0.67 -18.79 44.70
N ASN A 445 -0.25 -18.25 43.55
CA ASN A 445 1.07 -18.41 42.96
C ASN A 445 1.38 -19.84 42.46
N PHE A 446 0.37 -20.71 42.31
CA PHE A 446 0.51 -22.06 41.75
C PHE A 446 0.49 -22.01 40.21
N PRO A 447 1.39 -22.74 39.53
CA PRO A 447 1.42 -22.79 38.08
C PRO A 447 0.25 -23.62 37.54
N VAL A 448 -0.66 -22.96 36.82
CA VAL A 448 -1.78 -23.57 36.09
C VAL A 448 -1.37 -23.76 34.63
N ILE A 449 -1.57 -24.96 34.12
CA ILE A 449 -1.17 -25.35 32.76
C ILE A 449 -2.39 -25.39 31.85
N TYR A 450 -2.34 -24.64 30.76
CA TYR A 450 -3.33 -24.62 29.68
C TYR A 450 -2.74 -25.27 28.42
N ARG A 451 -3.59 -26.00 27.70
CA ARG A 451 -3.22 -26.72 26.47
C ARG A 451 -4.34 -26.62 25.43
N PRO A 452 -4.05 -26.95 24.16
CA PRO A 452 -5.08 -27.05 23.12
C PRO A 452 -6.24 -27.98 23.49
N ALA A 453 -7.39 -27.75 22.84
CA ALA A 453 -8.62 -28.49 23.07
C ALA A 453 -8.45 -30.00 22.87
N HIS A 454 -7.72 -30.43 21.84
CA HIS A 454 -7.46 -31.84 21.52
C HIS A 454 -6.50 -32.53 22.51
N SER A 455 -5.77 -31.78 23.33
CA SER A 455 -4.78 -32.36 24.23
C SER A 455 -5.44 -33.13 25.38
N LYS A 456 -5.10 -34.42 25.58
CA LYS A 456 -5.58 -35.20 26.74
C LYS A 456 -4.82 -34.90 28.04
N LYS A 457 -3.76 -34.09 27.98
CA LYS A 457 -2.78 -33.90 29.06
C LYS A 457 -3.10 -32.74 30.02
N SER A 458 -4.15 -31.96 29.78
CA SER A 458 -4.59 -30.90 30.70
C SER A 458 -6.11 -30.81 30.75
N VAL A 459 -6.62 -30.52 31.94
CA VAL A 459 -8.03 -30.19 32.18
C VAL A 459 -8.35 -28.79 31.65
N ASN A 460 -7.41 -27.84 31.79
CA ASN A 460 -7.63 -26.45 31.34
C ASN A 460 -7.34 -26.31 29.85
N LYS A 461 -8.32 -25.80 29.11
CA LYS A 461 -8.26 -25.60 27.65
C LYS A 461 -8.05 -24.13 27.31
N ALA A 462 -7.10 -23.87 26.42
CA ALA A 462 -6.75 -22.51 26.02
C ALA A 462 -7.86 -21.84 25.19
N GLU A 463 -8.56 -22.60 24.34
CA GLU A 463 -9.66 -22.13 23.49
C GLU A 463 -10.89 -21.72 24.30
N GLN A 464 -11.08 -22.32 25.48
CA GLN A 464 -12.22 -22.06 26.37
C GLN A 464 -11.92 -20.98 27.41
N THR A 465 -10.69 -20.46 27.45
CA THR A 465 -10.26 -19.50 28.47
C THR A 465 -9.96 -18.17 27.80
N LEU A 466 -10.80 -17.16 28.07
CA LEU A 466 -10.52 -15.77 27.70
C LEU A 466 -9.36 -15.22 28.53
N LEU A 467 -8.60 -14.30 27.94
CA LEU A 467 -7.44 -13.70 28.59
C LEU A 467 -7.83 -12.88 29.83
N GLU A 468 -8.98 -12.19 29.79
CA GLU A 468 -9.54 -11.45 30.94
C GLU A 468 -9.88 -12.34 32.15
N ASN A 469 -10.20 -13.62 31.92
CA ASN A 469 -10.53 -14.59 32.98
C ASN A 469 -9.32 -15.01 33.81
N LEU A 470 -8.10 -14.72 33.32
CA LEU A 470 -6.88 -14.96 34.09
C LEU A 470 -6.65 -13.91 35.19
N HIS A 471 -7.37 -12.78 35.17
CA HIS A 471 -7.24 -11.70 36.15
C HIS A 471 -5.79 -11.22 36.37
N LEU A 472 -5.05 -11.11 35.28
CA LEU A 472 -3.64 -10.70 35.28
C LEU A 472 -3.47 -9.28 35.83
N LYS A 473 -2.35 -9.05 36.49
CA LYS A 473 -1.89 -7.76 36.99
C LYS A 473 -0.55 -7.40 36.34
N GLU A 474 -0.23 -6.11 36.32
CA GLU A 474 1.08 -5.66 35.87
C GLU A 474 2.21 -6.41 36.62
N LYS A 475 3.24 -6.78 35.87
CA LYS A 475 4.37 -7.64 36.24
C LYS A 475 4.07 -9.13 36.35
N ASP A 476 2.83 -9.58 36.11
CA ASP A 476 2.57 -11.00 35.97
C ASP A 476 3.28 -11.57 34.73
N ILE A 477 3.69 -12.83 34.85
CA ILE A 477 4.46 -13.53 33.83
C ILE A 477 3.68 -14.76 33.37
N ILE A 478 3.49 -14.86 32.06
CA ILE A 478 2.99 -16.05 31.38
C ILE A 478 4.16 -16.70 30.67
N THR A 479 4.30 -18.03 30.79
CA THR A 479 5.25 -18.80 29.99
C THR A 479 4.51 -19.50 28.86
N PHE A 480 4.92 -19.24 27.64
CA PHE A 480 4.40 -19.89 26.43
C PHE A 480 5.48 -20.79 25.83
N ILE A 481 5.11 -22.02 25.50
CA ILE A 481 6.01 -23.04 24.93
C ILE A 481 5.33 -23.55 23.64
N PRO A 482 5.63 -22.93 22.49
CA PRO A 482 5.10 -23.37 21.20
C PRO A 482 5.70 -24.72 20.80
N SER A 483 4.91 -25.55 20.14
CA SER A 483 5.27 -26.91 19.69
C SER A 483 5.80 -27.84 20.79
N ASN A 484 5.58 -27.46 22.06
CA ASN A 484 6.24 -28.02 23.24
C ASN A 484 7.79 -28.05 23.16
N ASP A 485 8.38 -27.23 22.27
CA ASP A 485 9.82 -27.06 22.19
C ASP A 485 10.27 -26.03 23.22
N ARG A 486 11.13 -26.48 24.13
CA ARG A 486 11.69 -25.61 25.18
C ARG A 486 12.66 -24.58 24.62
N ASN A 487 13.20 -24.80 23.42
CA ASN A 487 14.10 -23.84 22.78
C ASN A 487 13.35 -22.59 22.31
N SER A 488 12.13 -22.77 21.81
CA SER A 488 11.24 -21.70 21.36
C SER A 488 10.40 -21.10 22.49
N SER A 489 10.73 -21.35 23.76
CA SER A 489 9.94 -20.85 24.89
C SER A 489 9.99 -19.32 25.00
N LEU A 490 8.82 -18.72 25.17
CA LEU A 490 8.61 -17.29 25.31
C LEU A 490 8.12 -16.93 26.73
N MET A 491 8.68 -15.86 27.28
CA MET A 491 8.22 -15.24 28.53
C MET A 491 7.47 -13.95 28.21
N LEU A 492 6.20 -13.89 28.60
CA LEU A 492 5.31 -12.76 28.39
C LEU A 492 5.15 -12.04 29.73
N GLU A 493 5.70 -10.84 29.84
CA GLU A 493 5.58 -9.98 31.02
C GLU A 493 4.51 -8.91 30.76
N LEU A 494 3.45 -8.88 31.56
CA LEU A 494 2.41 -7.85 31.44
C LEU A 494 2.95 -6.51 31.96
N ILE A 495 3.09 -5.52 31.07
CA ILE A 495 3.67 -4.22 31.40
C ILE A 495 2.59 -3.24 31.85
N SER A 496 1.47 -3.20 31.13
CA SER A 496 0.40 -2.23 31.36
C SER A 496 -0.95 -2.75 30.86
N ILE A 497 -2.01 -2.19 31.43
CA ILE A 497 -3.40 -2.44 31.02
C ILE A 497 -4.03 -1.11 30.63
N SER A 498 -4.66 -1.07 29.46
CA SER A 498 -5.36 0.11 28.94
C SER A 498 -6.73 -0.27 28.36
N PHE A 499 -7.53 0.72 27.97
CA PHE A 499 -8.79 0.48 27.27
C PHE A 499 -8.59 0.43 25.76
N SER A 500 -9.42 -0.36 25.08
CA SER A 500 -9.43 -0.43 23.62
C SER A 500 -9.76 0.93 23.01
N ASN A 501 -9.27 1.13 21.79
CA ASN A 501 -9.50 2.33 21.00
C ASN A 501 -10.06 1.90 19.64
N PRO A 502 -11.18 2.46 19.17
CA PRO A 502 -11.83 2.03 17.92
C PRO A 502 -11.05 2.38 16.65
N HIS A 503 -10.02 3.22 16.74
CA HIS A 503 -9.15 3.56 15.63
C HIS A 503 -7.87 2.71 15.58
N VAL A 504 -7.77 1.73 16.48
CA VAL A 504 -6.63 0.82 16.59
C VAL A 504 -7.11 -0.62 16.42
N ILE A 505 -6.41 -1.38 15.56
CA ILE A 505 -6.63 -2.81 15.40
C ILE A 505 -5.64 -3.56 16.29
N TYR A 506 -6.14 -4.56 17.01
CA TYR A 506 -5.37 -5.45 17.88
C TYR A 506 -5.44 -6.89 17.34
N PRO A 507 -4.39 -7.72 17.54
CA PRO A 507 -3.14 -7.39 18.20
C PRO A 507 -2.26 -6.47 17.34
N ARG A 508 -1.34 -5.74 17.97
CA ARG A 508 -0.33 -4.95 17.26
C ARG A 508 1.02 -4.94 17.94
N ILE A 509 2.08 -4.83 17.14
CA ILE A 509 3.45 -4.73 17.63
C ILE A 509 3.78 -3.24 17.80
N ILE A 510 4.27 -2.88 18.98
CA ILE A 510 4.59 -1.49 19.32
C ILE A 510 6.08 -1.21 19.20
N LYS A 511 6.88 -2.23 19.47
CA LYS A 511 8.33 -2.14 19.49
C LYS A 511 8.96 -3.51 19.38
N GLN A 512 10.13 -3.59 18.77
CA GLN A 512 10.94 -4.81 18.76
C GLN A 512 12.42 -4.54 19.03
N SER A 513 13.13 -5.62 19.32
CA SER A 513 14.59 -5.61 19.47
C SER A 513 15.29 -5.41 18.13
N LYS A 514 16.46 -4.75 18.15
CA LYS A 514 17.31 -4.58 16.96
C LYS A 514 17.80 -5.89 16.34
N TRP A 515 17.74 -7.00 17.09
CA TRP A 515 18.18 -8.32 16.61
C TRP A 515 17.13 -8.93 15.70
N ILE A 516 15.87 -8.96 16.16
CA ILE A 516 14.72 -9.35 15.34
C ILE A 516 14.61 -8.48 14.08
N SER A 517 14.72 -7.16 14.21
CA SER A 517 14.71 -6.26 13.04
C SER A 517 15.69 -6.64 11.95
N LYS A 518 16.88 -7.16 12.28
CA LYS A 518 17.86 -7.54 11.26
C LYS A 518 17.51 -8.84 10.56
N GLU A 519 16.82 -9.74 11.24
CA GLU A 519 16.34 -11.01 10.67
C GLU A 519 15.10 -10.77 9.81
N ASP A 520 14.22 -9.86 10.22
CA ASP A 520 13.02 -9.51 9.43
C ASP A 520 13.39 -8.78 8.11
N MET A 521 14.49 -8.02 8.07
CA MET A 521 14.92 -7.28 6.87
C MET A 521 15.49 -8.16 5.74
N THR A 522 15.83 -9.43 5.98
CA THR A 522 16.46 -10.27 4.95
C THR A 522 15.49 -10.90 3.94
N ASP A 523 14.18 -10.73 4.13
CA ASP A 523 13.12 -11.37 3.34
C ASP A 523 12.39 -10.43 2.35
N ASP A 524 12.81 -9.18 2.18
CA ASP A 524 12.16 -8.23 1.27
C ASP A 524 12.49 -8.55 -0.21
N LEU A 525 11.47 -9.02 -0.94
CA LEU A 525 11.54 -9.54 -2.32
C LEU A 525 11.08 -8.52 -3.40
N PHE A 526 10.97 -7.21 -3.07
CA PHE A 526 10.17 -6.24 -3.86
C PHE A 526 10.76 -4.85 -4.11
#